data_AF-A0A7X7UC42-F1
#
_entry.id   AF-A0A7X7UC42-F1
#
_cell.length_a   1.000
_cell.length_b   1.000
_cell.length_c   1.000
_cell.angle_alpha   90.00
_cell.angle_beta   90.00
_cell.angle_gamma   90.00
#
_symmetry.space_group_name_H-M   'P 1'
#
loop_
_entity.id
_entity.type
_entity.pdbx_description
1 polymer ?
#
loop_
_entity_poly.entity_id
_entity_poly.type
_entity_poly.pdbx_seq_one_letter_code
_entity_poly.pdbx_strand_id
1 'polypeptide(L)'
;MAKMLNDSDCMAAELRKLLELGASERISRNRCFDKFSTPFGRRLFAYYRTCMSLKKEIEDPKRNHRIRLHKNRGEMFMLEIINDPIAYRRTATLPVEVRTYFEDMLKVDKQL
;
A
#
# COMPACT_ATOMS: atom_id res chain seq x y z
N MET A 1 5.08 -4.82 31.18
CA MET A 1 5.73 -3.67 30.52
C MET A 1 5.03 -3.42 29.19
N ALA A 2 4.23 -2.35 29.10
CA ALA A 2 3.64 -1.94 27.83
C ALA A 2 4.76 -1.39 26.94
N LYS A 3 5.07 -2.10 25.85
CA LYS A 3 6.02 -1.66 24.84
C LYS A 3 5.40 -0.42 24.18
N MET A 4 5.92 0.77 24.46
CA MET A 4 5.51 1.96 23.71
C MET A 4 5.84 1.69 22.24
N LEU A 5 4.80 1.51 21.42
CA LEU A 5 4.95 1.38 19.97
C LEU A 5 5.60 2.66 19.47
N ASN A 6 6.70 2.51 18.74
CA ASN A 6 7.34 3.66 18.10
C ASN A 6 6.38 4.23 17.04
N ASP A 7 6.47 5.52 16.72
CA ASP A 7 5.56 6.18 15.76
C ASP A 7 5.52 5.47 14.38
N SER A 8 6.63 4.83 13.99
CA SER A 8 6.74 4.00 12.77
C SER A 8 5.85 2.75 12.85
N ASP A 9 5.96 1.99 13.94
CA ASP A 9 5.14 0.79 14.17
C ASP A 9 3.65 1.13 14.27
N CYS A 10 3.32 2.28 14.86
CA CYS A 10 1.96 2.79 14.92
C CYS A 10 1.43 3.13 13.52
N MET A 11 2.23 3.79 12.68
CA MET A 11 1.84 4.13 11.31
C MET A 11 1.59 2.88 10.46
N ALA A 12 2.48 1.90 10.56
CA ALA A 12 2.35 0.61 9.89
C ALA A 12 1.06 -0.13 10.24
N ALA A 13 0.79 -0.28 11.54
CA ALA A 13 -0.40 -0.97 12.02
C ALA A 13 -1.69 -0.26 11.56
N GLU A 14 -1.72 1.07 11.65
CA GLU A 14 -2.87 1.85 11.22
C GLU A 14 -3.07 1.82 9.69
N LEU A 15 -1.99 1.77 8.92
CA LEU A 15 -2.05 1.67 7.46
C LEU A 15 -2.60 0.30 7.03
N ARG A 16 -2.16 -0.78 7.68
CA ARG A 16 -2.68 -2.12 7.45
C ARG A 16 -4.19 -2.19 7.71
N LYS A 17 -4.66 -1.67 8.84
CA LYS A 17 -6.10 -1.59 9.16
C LYS A 17 -6.88 -0.83 8.09
N LEU A 18 -6.35 0.29 7.60
CA LEU A 18 -7.02 1.06 6.54
C LEU A 18 -7.06 0.31 5.22
N LEU A 19 -6.03 -0.47 4.87
CA LEU A 19 -6.04 -1.28 3.66
C LEU A 19 -7.02 -2.45 3.74
N GLU A 20 -7.13 -3.09 4.91
CA GLU A 20 -8.12 -4.12 5.20
C GLU A 20 -9.55 -3.55 5.14
N LEU A 21 -9.80 -2.42 5.81
CA LEU A 21 -11.09 -1.72 5.76
C LEU A 21 -11.42 -1.20 4.35
N GLY A 22 -10.41 -0.77 3.59
CA GLY A 22 -10.57 -0.28 2.22
C GLY A 22 -10.92 -1.37 1.21
N ALA A 23 -10.74 -2.65 1.57
CA ALA A 23 -11.16 -3.78 0.77
C ALA A 23 -12.68 -4.04 0.90
N SER A 24 -13.27 -3.76 2.07
CA SER A 24 -14.70 -3.96 2.33
C SER A 24 -15.54 -2.68 2.17
N GLU A 25 -14.94 -1.50 2.35
CA GLU A 25 -15.67 -0.23 2.41
C GLU A 25 -14.96 0.92 1.68
N ARG A 26 -15.75 1.89 1.19
CA ARG A 26 -15.20 3.12 0.60
C ARG A 26 -14.76 4.08 1.70
N ILE A 27 -13.47 4.05 2.05
CA ILE A 27 -12.87 5.03 2.98
C ILE A 27 -12.78 6.39 2.29
N SER A 28 -13.59 7.34 2.73
CA SER A 28 -13.53 8.73 2.27
C SER A 28 -12.92 9.62 3.35
N ARG A 29 -12.17 10.64 2.92
CA ARG A 29 -11.63 11.69 3.82
C ARG A 29 -12.73 12.36 4.64
N ASN A 30 -13.97 12.40 4.11
CA ASN A 30 -15.14 12.99 4.76
C ASN A 30 -15.74 12.11 5.85
N ARG A 31 -15.56 10.78 5.80
CA ARG A 31 -16.05 9.85 6.85
C ARG A 31 -15.09 9.67 8.02
N CYS A 32 -13.79 9.98 7.83
CA CYS A 32 -12.75 9.81 8.85
C CYS A 32 -12.11 11.17 9.23
N PHE A 33 -12.91 12.23 9.31
CA PHE A 33 -12.44 13.62 9.38
C PHE A 33 -11.48 13.87 10.55
N ASP A 34 -11.77 13.30 11.72
CA ASP A 34 -10.96 13.51 12.92
C ASP A 34 -9.61 12.80 12.85
N LYS A 35 -9.59 11.55 12.36
CA LYS A 35 -8.38 10.72 12.31
C LYS A 35 -7.33 11.24 11.32
N PHE A 36 -7.75 11.95 10.26
CA PHE A 36 -6.86 12.49 9.22
C PHE A 36 -6.58 13.99 9.34
N SER A 37 -7.07 14.64 10.39
CA SER A 37 -6.84 16.07 10.62
C SER A 37 -5.41 16.36 11.11
N THR A 38 -4.80 15.42 11.84
CA THR A 38 -3.45 15.53 12.43
C THR A 38 -2.32 15.30 11.41
N PRO A 39 -1.10 15.79 11.64
CA PRO A 39 0.05 15.51 10.75
C PRO A 39 0.31 14.02 10.55
N PHE A 40 0.15 13.20 11.60
CA PHE A 40 0.22 11.74 11.51
C PHE A 40 -0.89 11.19 10.59
N GLY A 41 -2.14 11.58 10.84
CA GLY A 41 -3.29 11.16 10.05
C GLY A 41 -3.20 11.55 8.57
N ARG A 42 -2.69 12.74 8.25
CA ARG A 42 -2.46 13.19 6.87
C ARG A 42 -1.43 12.32 6.16
N ARG A 43 -0.32 11.98 6.82
CA ARG A 43 0.71 11.08 6.28
C ARG A 43 0.14 9.68 6.05
N LEU A 44 -0.59 9.15 7.03
CA LEU A 44 -1.27 7.86 6.95
C LEU A 44 -2.24 7.80 5.76
N PHE A 45 -3.06 8.84 5.58
CA PHE A 45 -4.00 8.91 4.45
C PHE A 45 -3.29 9.03 3.09
N ALA A 46 -2.16 9.75 3.03
CA ALA A 46 -1.35 9.82 1.82
C ALA A 46 -0.79 8.44 1.43
N TYR A 47 -0.25 7.69 2.39
CA TYR A 47 0.20 6.31 2.16
C TYR A 47 -0.93 5.41 1.71
N TYR A 48 -2.07 5.44 2.40
CA TYR A 48 -3.26 4.67 2.03
C TYR A 48 -3.68 4.95 0.58
N ARG A 49 -3.77 6.21 0.18
CA ARG A 49 -4.12 6.58 -1.21
C ARG A 49 -3.12 6.06 -2.23
N THR A 50 -1.83 6.12 -1.92
CA THR A 50 -0.77 5.57 -2.78
C THR A 50 -0.95 4.06 -2.95
N CYS A 51 -1.13 3.32 -1.85
CA CYS A 51 -1.36 1.89 -1.88
C CYS A 51 -2.60 1.52 -2.70
N MET A 52 -3.72 2.22 -2.51
CA MET A 52 -4.94 1.98 -3.29
C MET A 52 -4.78 2.31 -4.78
N SER A 53 -4.00 3.35 -5.12
CA SER A 53 -3.68 3.67 -6.51
C SER A 53 -2.83 2.57 -7.16
N LEU A 54 -1.85 2.03 -6.43
CA LEU A 54 -0.99 0.94 -6.92
C LEU A 54 -1.79 -0.35 -7.09
N LYS A 55 -2.66 -0.69 -6.11
CA LYS A 55 -3.57 -1.83 -6.22
C LYS A 55 -4.44 -1.76 -7.47
N LYS A 56 -5.10 -0.63 -7.71
CA LYS A 56 -5.94 -0.44 -8.90
C LYS A 56 -5.18 -0.60 -10.21
N GLU A 57 -3.92 -0.20 -10.24
CA GLU A 57 -3.09 -0.37 -11.42
C GLU A 57 -2.72 -1.84 -11.59
N ILE A 58 -2.33 -2.53 -10.52
CA ILE A 58 -2.02 -3.96 -10.53
C ILE A 58 -3.22 -4.79 -10.99
N GLU A 59 -4.42 -4.46 -10.52
CA GLU A 59 -5.67 -5.15 -10.85
C GLU A 59 -6.27 -4.71 -12.19
N ASP A 60 -5.64 -3.82 -12.97
CA ASP A 60 -6.20 -3.36 -14.25
C ASP A 60 -6.13 -4.47 -15.30
N PRO A 61 -7.26 -5.12 -15.67
CA PRO A 61 -7.25 -6.27 -16.58
C PRO A 61 -6.89 -5.87 -18.01
N LYS A 62 -6.88 -4.57 -18.34
CA LYS A 62 -6.54 -4.08 -19.68
C LYS A 62 -5.04 -3.95 -19.90
N ARG A 63 -4.23 -4.16 -18.87
CA ARG A 63 -2.78 -3.95 -18.89
C ARG A 63 -2.07 -5.24 -18.54
N ASN A 64 -1.08 -5.61 -19.36
CA ASN A 64 -0.25 -6.76 -19.04
C ASN A 64 0.88 -6.32 -18.11
N HIS A 65 0.61 -6.40 -16.81
CA HIS A 65 1.52 -5.93 -15.78
C HIS A 65 2.47 -7.02 -15.32
N ARG A 66 3.77 -6.77 -15.46
CA ARG A 66 4.80 -7.50 -14.74
C ARG A 66 5.18 -6.75 -13.47
N ILE A 67 4.91 -7.37 -12.32
CA ILE A 67 5.12 -6.75 -11.01
C ILE A 67 6.33 -7.37 -10.33
N ARG A 68 7.19 -6.52 -9.75
CA ARG A 68 8.40 -6.94 -9.03
C ARG A 68 8.45 -6.26 -7.67
N LEU A 69 8.79 -7.04 -6.64
CA LEU A 69 9.02 -6.58 -5.29
C LEU A 69 10.51 -6.66 -4.99
N HIS A 70 11.17 -5.52 -4.89
CA HIS A 70 12.58 -5.43 -4.54
C HIS A 70 12.72 -5.18 -3.04
N LYS A 71 13.50 -6.02 -2.36
CA LYS A 71 13.88 -5.77 -0.97
C LYS A 71 14.87 -4.61 -0.94
N ASN A 72 14.56 -3.54 -0.24
CA ASN A 72 15.47 -2.42 -0.06
C ASN A 72 16.21 -2.54 1.28
N ARG A 73 17.25 -1.74 1.50
CA ARG A 73 17.93 -1.67 2.81
C ARG A 73 17.03 -0.90 3.80
N GLY A 74 16.87 -1.42 5.02
CA GLY A 74 16.06 -0.80 6.09
C GLY A 74 14.60 -1.27 6.14
N GLU A 75 13.72 -0.43 6.66
CA GLU A 75 12.27 -0.67 6.86
C GLU A 75 11.43 -0.36 5.61
N MET A 76 12.02 -0.38 4.41
CA MET A 76 11.33 -0.06 3.16
C MET A 76 11.53 -1.16 2.10
N PHE A 77 10.57 -1.30 1.19
CA PHE A 77 10.69 -2.09 -0.03
C PHE A 77 10.33 -1.25 -1.25
N MET A 78 10.67 -1.73 -2.43
CA MET A 78 10.30 -1.07 -3.69
C MET A 78 9.36 -1.98 -4.49
N LEU A 79 8.20 -1.44 -4.85
CA LEU A 79 7.25 -2.03 -5.78
C LEU A 79 7.53 -1.46 -7.17
N GLU A 80 7.76 -2.32 -8.14
CA GLU A 80 7.96 -1.96 -9.55
C GLU A 80 6.84 -2.59 -10.38
N ILE A 81 6.07 -1.75 -11.08
CA ILE A 81 5.02 -2.15 -12.03
C ILE A 81 5.54 -1.83 -13.43
N ILE A 82 5.75 -2.87 -14.23
CA ILE A 82 6.18 -2.78 -15.62
C ILE A 82 4.97 -3.14 -16.49
N ASN A 83 4.61 -2.29 -17.44
CA ASN A 83 3.63 -2.63 -18.45
C ASN A 83 4.37 -3.14 -19.70
N ASP A 84 3.82 -4.12 -20.42
CA ASP A 84 4.36 -4.63 -21.68
C ASP A 84 3.19 -4.70 -22.69
N PRO A 85 3.31 -4.19 -23.94
CA PRO A 85 4.50 -3.65 -24.63
C PRO A 85 4.72 -2.15 -24.46
N ILE A 86 3.87 -1.45 -23.72
CA ILE A 86 4.05 -0.03 -23.44
C ILE A 86 5.25 0.10 -22.51
N ALA A 87 6.32 0.79 -22.90
CA ALA A 87 7.53 1.04 -22.11
C ALA A 87 7.29 1.95 -20.87
N TYR A 88 6.26 1.63 -20.09
CA TYR A 88 5.87 2.29 -18.87
C TYR A 88 6.39 1.50 -17.68
N ARG A 89 7.10 2.19 -16.80
CA ARG A 89 7.60 1.66 -15.55
C ARG A 89 7.23 2.61 -14.43
N ARG A 90 6.54 2.09 -13.42
CA ARG A 90 6.25 2.80 -12.18
C ARG A 90 6.99 2.15 -11.03
N THR A 91 7.70 2.95 -10.24
CA THR A 91 8.36 2.52 -9.02
C THR A 91 7.79 3.27 -7.82
N ALA A 92 7.50 2.56 -6.74
CA ALA A 92 7.09 3.15 -5.47
C ALA A 92 7.91 2.55 -4.33
N THR A 93 8.54 3.41 -3.52
CA THR A 93 9.21 2.99 -2.28
C THR A 93 8.21 3.08 -1.14
N LEU A 94 7.95 1.95 -0.50
CA LEU A 94 6.89 1.78 0.49
C LEU A 94 7.44 1.17 1.79
N PRO A 95 6.81 1.45 2.94
CA PRO A 95 7.19 0.83 4.21
C PRO A 95 7.05 -0.71 4.18
N VAL A 96 7.95 -1.43 4.83
CA VAL A 96 8.02 -2.91 4.82
C VAL A 96 6.74 -3.56 5.35
N GLU A 97 5.97 -2.83 6.14
CA GLU A 97 4.78 -3.33 6.83
C GLU A 97 3.57 -3.47 5.91
N VAL A 98 3.55 -2.74 4.78
CA VAL A 98 2.55 -2.98 3.72
C VAL A 98 3.02 -4.00 2.68
N ARG A 99 4.22 -4.55 2.83
CA ARG A 99 4.77 -5.51 1.86
C ARG A 99 3.91 -6.77 1.77
N THR A 100 3.49 -7.32 2.91
CA THR A 100 2.67 -8.54 2.96
C THR A 100 1.34 -8.37 2.25
N TYR A 101 0.72 -7.19 2.35
CA TYR A 101 -0.49 -6.87 1.61
C TYR A 101 -0.31 -7.03 0.09
N PHE A 102 0.78 -6.48 -0.47
CA PHE A 102 1.06 -6.64 -1.91
C PHE A 102 1.48 -8.08 -2.25
N GLU A 103 2.26 -8.74 -1.40
CA GLU A 103 2.63 -10.14 -1.61
C GLU A 103 1.42 -11.06 -1.69
N ASP A 104 0.45 -10.89 -0.79
CA ASP A 104 -0.76 -11.73 -0.77
C ASP A 104 -1.66 -11.43 -1.98
N MET A 105 -1.81 -10.15 -2.34
CA MET A 105 -2.53 -9.75 -3.55
C MET A 105 -1.93 -10.38 -4.82
N LEU A 106 -0.59 -10.41 -4.94
CA LEU A 106 0.11 -11.00 -6.09
C LEU A 106 0.08 -12.54 -6.12
N LYS A 107 -0.15 -13.19 -4.98
CA LYS A 107 -0.32 -14.66 -4.93
C LYS A 107 -1.69 -15.09 -5.42
N VAL A 108 -2.73 -14.33 -5.07
CA VAL A 108 -4.12 -14.60 -5.52
C VAL A 108 -4.21 -14.54 -7.04
N ASP A 109 -3.49 -13.61 -7.67
CA ASP A 109 -3.50 -13.42 -9.13
C ASP A 109 -2.80 -14.56 -9.91
N LYS A 110 -2.03 -15.43 -9.24
CA LYS A 110 -1.34 -16.58 -9.87
C LYS A 110 -2.10 -17.90 -9.78
N GLN A 111 -3.30 -17.92 -9.19
CA GLN A 111 -4.12 -19.13 -9.04
C GLN A 111 -5.33 -19.20 -9.99
N LEU A 112 -5.40 -18.31 -10.97
CA LEU A 112 -6.34 -18.34 -12.10
C LEU A 112 -5.58 -18.57 -13.40
#